data_AF-A0AAF5CYI9-F1
#
_entry.id   AF-A0AAF5CYI9-F1
#
_cell.length_a   1.000
_cell.length_b   1.000
_cell.length_c   1.000
_cell.angle_alpha   90.00
_cell.angle_beta   90.00
_cell.angle_gamma   90.00
#
_symmetry.space_group_name_H-M   'P 1'
#
loop_
_entity.id
_entity.type
_entity.pdbx_description
1 polymer ?
#
loop_
_entity_poly.entity_id
_entity_poly.type
_entity_poly.pdbx_seq_one_letter_code
_entity_poly.pdbx_strand_id
1 'polypeptide(L)'
;FFFKMSAQQKIDINSLTIGQLGQFSKAVEEEINFLQESLEQLKLVRKKFISSRDTIKSVDPKEANKKYLIPLTETMFVRAKVPNPDEYLIEIGTGYYVQMNREKSMEYFERKEKYLNERVQEVEKIINDKKTTRQALVSSLQEKVAKQASTTNSQPAQVIMRDDPLSTQECEFYQKSFRENSRFDNRTNLEHRDFSVMFGKEFGTCYVTLGQTKILAKVTLSWSSTRENRKNSGFIEMFISKGNLGSTKAEPLKLEGRHLEMLRCLEYVIRETDCVDVDSLCIRINETCLQLRIDIHIIDDFGGLCDAGSIAVIGALKHCYVPMYETTAECDYIYNDLYKYGKPLTVFHTPIATTFGLWNDTGICVVDPTNREEMALDGQIIISVNNRSEVCGIYQINQIDINASKMSELVKIAEKRTKYVSDVLNKTLLLDATNRKSGVSVKPFHSLIDLNSVNTFVL
;
A
#
# COMPACT_ATOMS: atom_id res chain seq x y z
N PHE A 1 -4.60 -25.60 -18.40
CA PHE A 1 -3.65 -25.49 -19.52
C PHE A 1 -2.52 -26.49 -19.30
N PHE A 2 -2.52 -27.58 -20.08
CA PHE A 2 -1.44 -28.58 -20.08
C PHE A 2 -0.21 -27.94 -20.73
N PHE A 3 0.79 -27.55 -19.94
CA PHE A 3 2.09 -27.16 -20.46
C PHE A 3 2.87 -28.45 -20.76
N LYS A 4 2.99 -28.79 -22.04
CA LYS A 4 3.97 -29.77 -22.51
C LYS A 4 5.36 -29.29 -22.04
N MET A 5 5.99 -30.05 -21.16
CA MET A 5 7.41 -29.89 -20.86
C MET A 5 8.21 -30.14 -22.14
N SER A 6 8.67 -29.06 -22.79
CA SER A 6 9.79 -29.09 -23.71
C SER A 6 11.03 -29.53 -22.96
N ALA A 7 11.76 -30.48 -23.53
CA ALA A 7 12.96 -31.08 -22.94
C ALA A 7 13.98 -29.99 -22.57
N GLN A 8 14.20 -29.79 -21.27
CA GLN A 8 15.27 -28.94 -20.77
C GLN A 8 16.62 -29.55 -21.15
N GLN A 9 17.39 -28.84 -21.98
CA GLN A 9 18.80 -29.13 -22.21
C GLN A 9 19.51 -29.09 -20.86
N LYS A 10 20.13 -30.22 -20.46
CA LYS A 10 21.03 -30.26 -19.31
C LYS A 10 22.26 -29.43 -19.63
N ILE A 11 22.41 -28.29 -18.96
CA ILE A 11 23.60 -27.42 -19.08
C ILE A 11 24.62 -27.90 -18.05
N ASP A 12 25.86 -28.15 -18.48
CA ASP A 12 26.95 -28.47 -17.56
C ASP A 12 27.42 -27.20 -16.83
N ILE A 13 27.24 -27.17 -15.51
CA ILE A 13 27.58 -26.04 -14.63
C ILE A 13 29.07 -25.64 -14.79
N ASN A 14 29.93 -26.62 -15.07
CA ASN A 14 31.37 -26.40 -15.19
C ASN A 14 31.76 -25.59 -16.43
N SER A 15 30.97 -25.65 -17.51
CA SER A 15 31.23 -24.91 -18.75
C SER A 15 30.84 -23.41 -18.70
N LEU A 16 30.08 -22.98 -17.69
CA LEU A 16 29.55 -21.62 -17.60
C LEU A 16 30.62 -20.59 -17.22
N THR A 17 30.59 -19.38 -17.78
CA THR A 17 31.48 -18.30 -17.34
C THR A 17 31.04 -17.75 -15.97
N ILE A 18 31.91 -17.01 -15.27
CA ILE A 18 31.59 -16.37 -13.97
C ILE A 18 30.37 -15.43 -14.12
N GLY A 19 30.30 -14.70 -15.24
CA GLY A 19 29.16 -13.85 -15.56
C GLY A 19 27.86 -14.65 -15.76
N GLN A 20 27.93 -15.77 -16.49
CA GLN A 20 26.76 -16.65 -16.69
C GLN A 20 26.31 -17.29 -15.37
N LEU A 21 27.24 -17.78 -14.54
CA LEU A 21 26.92 -18.34 -13.22
C LEU A 21 26.24 -17.31 -12.33
N GLY A 22 26.73 -16.06 -12.32
CA GLY A 22 26.09 -14.97 -11.59
C GLY A 22 24.67 -14.67 -12.09
N GLN A 23 24.47 -14.62 -13.41
CA GLN A 23 23.14 -14.41 -14.02
C GLN A 23 22.17 -15.57 -13.71
N PHE A 24 22.60 -16.82 -13.88
CA PHE A 24 21.77 -17.98 -13.57
C PHE A 24 21.47 -18.08 -12.07
N SER A 25 22.44 -17.77 -11.20
CA SER A 25 22.21 -17.73 -9.76
C SER A 25 21.15 -16.70 -9.40
N LYS A 26 21.21 -15.51 -10.02
CA LYS A 26 20.22 -14.44 -9.80
C LYS A 26 18.83 -14.85 -10.31
N ALA A 27 18.74 -15.48 -11.48
CA ALA A 27 17.47 -15.98 -12.02
C ALA A 27 16.84 -17.06 -11.12
N VAL A 28 17.65 -18.01 -10.63
CA VAL A 28 17.18 -19.04 -9.69
C VAL A 28 16.74 -18.43 -8.36
N GLU A 29 17.41 -17.36 -7.89
CA GLU A 29 17.04 -16.65 -6.67
C GLU A 29 15.71 -15.89 -6.82
N GLU A 30 15.48 -15.23 -7.96
CA GLU A 30 14.20 -14.61 -8.29
C GLU A 30 13.06 -15.65 -8.34
N GLU A 31 13.29 -16.81 -8.94
CA GLU A 31 12.32 -17.92 -8.94
C GLU A 31 12.04 -18.46 -7.53
N ILE A 32 13.07 -18.62 -6.68
CA ILE A 32 12.90 -19.06 -5.29
C ILE A 32 12.04 -18.05 -4.52
N ASN A 33 12.31 -16.76 -4.67
CA ASN A 33 11.55 -15.70 -3.99
C ASN A 33 10.07 -15.74 -4.43
N PHE A 34 9.79 -15.84 -5.73
CA PHE A 34 8.43 -15.97 -6.26
C PHE A 34 7.70 -17.22 -5.70
N LEU A 35 8.39 -18.36 -5.64
CA LEU A 35 7.82 -19.59 -5.09
C LEU A 35 7.59 -19.49 -3.58
N GLN A 36 8.47 -18.79 -2.84
CA GLN A 36 8.30 -18.54 -1.41
C GLN A 36 7.08 -17.65 -1.13
N GLU A 37 6.89 -16.57 -1.91
CA GLU A 37 5.69 -15.73 -1.81
C GLU A 37 4.41 -16.53 -2.11
N SER A 38 4.44 -17.34 -3.16
CA SER A 38 3.33 -18.24 -3.52
C SER A 38 3.03 -19.26 -2.41
N LEU A 39 4.07 -19.78 -1.76
CA LEU A 39 3.94 -20.71 -0.63
C LEU A 39 3.28 -20.04 0.59
N GLU A 40 3.68 -18.81 0.91
CA GLU A 40 3.07 -18.04 2.01
C GLU A 40 1.59 -17.75 1.74
N GLN A 41 1.23 -17.39 0.50
CA GLN A 41 -0.17 -17.23 0.10
C GLN A 41 -0.97 -18.53 0.26
N LEU A 42 -0.44 -19.68 -0.19
CA LEU A 42 -1.08 -20.98 -0.03
C LEU A 42 -1.26 -21.36 1.45
N LYS A 43 -0.25 -21.10 2.29
CA LYS A 43 -0.30 -21.33 3.75
C LYS A 43 -1.34 -20.44 4.42
N LEU A 44 -1.44 -19.18 4.03
CA LEU A 44 -2.47 -18.25 4.52
C LEU A 44 -3.88 -18.73 4.17
N VAL A 45 -4.11 -19.13 2.91
CA VAL A 45 -5.40 -19.67 2.46
C VAL A 45 -5.75 -20.96 3.23
N ARG A 46 -4.77 -21.85 3.43
CA ARG A 46 -4.96 -23.05 4.26
C ARG A 46 -5.37 -22.70 5.69
N LYS A 47 -4.71 -21.73 6.33
CA LYS A 47 -5.05 -21.27 7.69
C LYS A 47 -6.50 -20.73 7.75
N LYS A 48 -6.95 -20.01 6.73
CA LYS A 48 -8.35 -19.54 6.62
C LYS A 48 -9.34 -20.71 6.59
N PHE A 49 -9.09 -21.72 5.74
CA PHE A 49 -9.97 -22.90 5.67
C PHE A 49 -10.01 -23.71 6.96
N ILE A 50 -8.88 -23.87 7.66
CA ILE A 50 -8.83 -24.52 8.99
C ILE A 50 -9.67 -23.73 10.00
N SER A 51 -9.51 -22.40 10.06
CA SER A 51 -10.28 -21.53 10.95
C SER A 51 -11.79 -21.61 10.66
N SER A 52 -12.20 -21.63 9.39
CA SER A 52 -13.60 -21.81 9.00
C SER A 52 -14.16 -23.17 9.45
N ARG A 53 -13.38 -24.24 9.30
CA ARG A 53 -13.76 -25.57 9.80
C ARG A 53 -13.92 -25.59 11.31
N ASP A 54 -12.98 -24.99 12.05
CA ASP A 54 -13.02 -24.96 13.51
C ASP A 54 -14.16 -24.07 14.02
N THR A 55 -14.56 -23.04 13.25
CA THR A 55 -15.76 -22.23 13.50
C THR A 55 -17.04 -23.06 13.39
N ILE A 56 -17.14 -23.95 12.41
CA ILE A 56 -18.29 -24.88 12.31
C ILE A 56 -18.34 -25.81 13.53
N LYS A 57 -17.18 -26.31 13.97
CA LYS A 57 -17.10 -27.18 15.15
C LYS A 57 -17.53 -26.47 16.44
N SER A 58 -17.25 -25.18 16.59
CA SER A 58 -17.51 -24.43 17.82
C SER A 58 -18.97 -23.99 18.00
N VAL A 59 -19.78 -23.99 16.94
CA VAL A 59 -21.23 -23.71 17.02
C VAL A 59 -21.96 -24.98 17.45
N ASP A 60 -22.80 -24.90 18.49
CA ASP A 60 -23.67 -26.02 18.89
C ASP A 60 -24.96 -25.98 18.04
N PRO A 61 -25.26 -27.03 17.26
CA PRO A 61 -26.45 -27.06 16.41
C PRO A 61 -27.77 -27.03 17.20
N LYS A 62 -27.76 -27.25 18.52
CA LYS A 62 -28.96 -27.22 19.37
C LYS A 62 -29.28 -25.82 19.92
N GLU A 63 -28.34 -24.88 19.85
CA GLU A 63 -28.48 -23.55 20.46
C GLU A 63 -28.90 -22.50 19.43
N ALA A 64 -30.12 -22.63 18.91
CA ALA A 64 -30.70 -21.60 18.05
C ALA A 64 -30.79 -20.24 18.78
N ASN A 65 -30.53 -19.15 18.05
CA ASN A 65 -30.54 -17.77 18.54
C ASN A 65 -29.52 -17.43 19.64
N LYS A 66 -28.51 -18.27 19.87
CA LYS A 66 -27.37 -17.92 20.72
C LYS A 66 -26.63 -16.71 20.15
N LYS A 67 -26.21 -15.83 21.05
CA LYS A 67 -25.42 -14.64 20.70
C LYS A 67 -23.97 -15.04 20.52
N TYR A 68 -23.43 -14.82 19.33
CA TYR A 68 -22.02 -14.98 19.00
C TYR A 68 -21.38 -13.61 18.76
N LEU A 69 -20.07 -13.51 18.99
CA LEU A 69 -19.24 -12.41 18.50
C LEU A 69 -18.65 -12.85 17.16
N ILE A 70 -19.17 -12.29 16.08
CA ILE A 70 -18.71 -12.60 14.72
C ILE A 70 -17.62 -11.60 14.34
N PRO A 71 -16.40 -12.04 13.98
CA PRO A 71 -15.37 -11.15 13.49
C PRO A 71 -15.78 -10.57 12.13
N LEU A 72 -15.74 -9.24 12.01
CA LEU A 72 -15.78 -8.52 10.74
C LEU A 72 -14.37 -8.27 10.20
N THR A 73 -13.41 -8.03 11.09
CA THR A 73 -11.97 -7.95 10.82
C THR A 73 -11.22 -8.72 11.91
N GLU A 74 -9.89 -8.75 11.87
CA GLU A 74 -9.08 -9.39 12.93
C GLU A 74 -9.28 -8.75 14.31
N THR A 75 -9.74 -7.49 14.36
CA THR A 75 -9.90 -6.71 15.59
C THR A 75 -11.35 -6.24 15.87
N MET A 76 -12.24 -6.29 14.87
CA MET A 76 -13.63 -5.85 15.02
C MET A 76 -14.58 -7.05 15.08
N PHE A 77 -15.38 -7.13 16.15
CA PHE A 77 -16.40 -8.16 16.33
C PHE A 77 -17.78 -7.53 16.48
N VAL A 78 -18.78 -8.15 15.85
CA VAL A 78 -20.19 -7.77 15.98
C VAL A 78 -20.96 -8.86 16.71
N ARG A 79 -21.81 -8.45 17.65
CA ARG A 79 -22.74 -9.37 18.31
C ARG A 79 -23.88 -9.70 17.35
N ALA A 80 -24.00 -10.96 16.97
CA ALA A 80 -25.08 -11.45 16.13
C ALA A 80 -25.75 -12.68 16.76
N LYS A 81 -27.02 -12.90 16.43
CA LYS A 81 -27.73 -14.13 16.76
C LYS A 81 -27.76 -15.02 15.53
N VAL A 82 -27.50 -16.31 15.71
CA VAL A 82 -27.56 -17.30 14.61
C VAL A 82 -28.89 -18.04 14.71
N PRO A 83 -29.87 -17.79 13.81
CA PRO A 83 -31.18 -18.43 13.89
C PRO A 83 -31.11 -19.93 13.57
N ASN A 84 -30.34 -20.31 12.55
CA ASN A 84 -30.19 -21.70 12.08
C ASN A 84 -28.73 -22.14 12.23
N PRO A 85 -28.30 -22.65 13.40
CA PRO A 85 -26.90 -23.01 13.66
C PRO A 85 -26.40 -24.25 12.89
N ASP A 86 -27.28 -24.93 12.13
CA ASP A 86 -26.91 -26.06 11.27
C ASP A 86 -26.74 -25.66 9.79
N GLU A 87 -27.09 -24.43 9.41
CA GLU A 87 -27.00 -23.94 8.03
C GLU A 87 -25.87 -22.91 7.88
N TYR A 88 -24.92 -23.21 6.99
CA TYR A 88 -23.75 -22.37 6.74
C TYR A 88 -23.76 -21.89 5.29
N LEU A 89 -23.47 -20.61 5.08
CA LEU A 89 -23.26 -20.03 3.77
C LEU A 89 -21.75 -20.06 3.46
N ILE A 90 -21.34 -20.88 2.50
CA ILE A 90 -19.92 -21.11 2.18
C ILE A 90 -19.60 -20.54 0.80
N GLU A 91 -18.56 -19.73 0.71
CA GLU A 91 -18.00 -19.30 -0.57
C GLU A 91 -17.26 -20.47 -1.24
N ILE A 92 -17.68 -20.82 -2.45
CA ILE A 92 -17.10 -21.93 -3.23
C ILE A 92 -16.10 -21.47 -4.30
N GLY A 93 -15.92 -20.16 -4.44
CA GLY A 93 -15.04 -19.50 -5.40
C GLY A 93 -15.81 -18.59 -6.36
N THR A 94 -15.06 -17.69 -7.01
CA THR A 94 -15.56 -16.70 -7.99
C THR A 94 -16.80 -15.91 -7.53
N GLY A 95 -16.94 -15.68 -6.22
CA GLY A 95 -18.07 -14.95 -5.63
C GLY A 95 -19.38 -15.75 -5.48
N TYR A 96 -19.39 -17.05 -5.74
CA TYR A 96 -20.57 -17.88 -5.49
C TYR A 96 -20.59 -18.40 -4.05
N TYR A 97 -21.77 -18.32 -3.44
CA TYR A 97 -22.05 -18.82 -2.11
C TYR A 97 -23.08 -19.94 -2.19
N VAL A 98 -22.86 -21.02 -1.45
CA VAL A 98 -23.77 -22.14 -1.36
C VAL A 98 -24.14 -22.37 0.09
N GLN A 99 -25.43 -22.52 0.36
CA GLN A 99 -25.93 -22.91 1.67
C GLN A 99 -25.81 -24.42 1.82
N MET A 100 -25.13 -24.87 2.86
CA MET A 100 -24.87 -26.28 3.16
C MET A 100 -25.12 -26.57 4.64
N ASN A 101 -25.50 -27.81 4.97
CA ASN A 101 -25.61 -28.24 6.36
C ASN A 101 -24.22 -28.46 6.99
N ARG A 102 -24.15 -28.65 8.32
CA ARG A 102 -22.89 -28.87 9.05
C ARG A 102 -22.03 -30.00 8.45
N GLU A 103 -22.62 -31.14 8.14
CA GLU A 103 -21.90 -32.32 7.63
C GLU A 103 -21.23 -32.05 6.28
N LYS A 104 -21.99 -31.52 5.30
CA LYS A 104 -21.43 -31.17 3.98
C LYS A 104 -20.42 -30.03 4.05
N SER A 105 -20.64 -29.09 4.97
CA SER A 105 -19.72 -27.97 5.22
C SER A 105 -18.37 -28.48 5.72
N MET A 106 -18.38 -29.39 6.69
CA MET A 106 -17.19 -30.05 7.22
C MET A 106 -16.44 -30.83 6.12
N GLU A 107 -17.15 -31.65 5.34
CA GLU A 107 -16.57 -32.42 4.22
C GLU A 107 -15.93 -31.50 3.16
N TYR A 108 -16.60 -30.38 2.83
CA TYR A 108 -16.07 -29.39 1.88
C TYR A 108 -14.73 -28.82 2.34
N PHE A 109 -14.64 -28.40 3.61
CA PHE A 109 -13.42 -27.83 4.16
C PHE A 109 -12.29 -28.85 4.31
N GLU A 110 -12.59 -30.09 4.71
CA GLU A 110 -11.59 -31.16 4.77
C GLU A 110 -11.02 -31.50 3.38
N ARG A 111 -11.86 -31.58 2.35
CA ARG A 111 -11.41 -31.81 0.97
C ARG A 111 -10.52 -30.68 0.47
N LYS A 112 -10.87 -29.42 0.76
CA LYS A 112 -10.08 -28.24 0.37
C LYS A 112 -8.75 -28.17 1.13
N GLU A 113 -8.74 -28.49 2.43
CA GLU A 113 -7.52 -28.58 3.23
C GLU A 113 -6.56 -29.63 2.66
N LYS A 114 -7.07 -30.82 2.32
CA LYS A 114 -6.26 -31.89 1.71
C LYS A 114 -5.64 -31.44 0.39
N TYR A 115 -6.44 -30.86 -0.51
CA TYR A 115 -5.96 -30.33 -1.79
C TYR A 115 -4.87 -29.28 -1.60
N LEU A 116 -5.05 -28.35 -0.66
CA LEU A 116 -4.06 -27.31 -0.38
C LEU A 116 -2.79 -27.89 0.24
N ASN A 117 -2.89 -28.88 1.12
CA ASN A 117 -1.72 -29.55 1.70
C ASN A 117 -0.88 -30.25 0.62
N GLU A 118 -1.50 -30.93 -0.34
CA GLU A 118 -0.80 -31.54 -1.48
C GLU A 118 -0.06 -30.47 -2.31
N ARG A 119 -0.71 -29.33 -2.61
CA ARG A 119 -0.06 -28.23 -3.35
C ARG A 119 1.07 -27.55 -2.58
N VAL A 120 0.91 -27.37 -1.27
CA VAL A 120 1.97 -26.82 -0.40
C VAL A 120 3.19 -27.73 -0.44
N GLN A 121 3.00 -29.06 -0.33
CA GLN A 121 4.10 -30.03 -0.39
C GLN A 121 4.80 -30.05 -1.75
N GLU A 122 4.04 -29.97 -2.86
CA GLU A 122 4.61 -29.88 -4.21
C GLU A 122 5.49 -28.62 -4.37
N VAL A 123 5.02 -27.45 -3.92
CA VAL A 123 5.77 -26.19 -4.00
C VAL A 123 7.00 -26.23 -3.08
N GLU A 124 6.89 -26.75 -1.86
CA GLU A 124 8.03 -26.91 -0.94
C GLU A 124 9.12 -27.81 -1.56
N LYS A 125 8.73 -28.87 -2.26
CA LYS A 125 9.67 -29.73 -2.98
C LYS A 125 10.39 -28.96 -4.08
N ILE A 126 9.68 -28.19 -4.91
CA ILE A 126 10.28 -27.37 -5.98
C ILE A 126 11.25 -26.33 -5.41
N ILE A 127 10.87 -25.66 -4.31
CA ILE A 127 11.74 -24.69 -3.63
C ILE A 127 13.02 -25.36 -3.15
N ASN A 128 12.93 -26.55 -2.56
CA ASN A 128 14.10 -27.28 -2.08
C ASN A 128 15.02 -27.69 -3.25
N ASP A 129 14.46 -28.21 -4.34
CA ASP A 129 15.22 -28.57 -5.55
C ASP A 129 15.95 -27.34 -6.16
N LYS A 130 15.27 -26.19 -6.19
CA LYS A 130 15.85 -24.91 -6.66
C LYS A 130 16.91 -24.38 -5.71
N LYS A 131 16.72 -24.50 -4.39
CA LYS A 131 17.75 -24.14 -3.38
C LYS A 131 19.00 -24.99 -3.54
N THR A 132 18.86 -26.30 -3.77
CA THR A 132 20.00 -27.20 -4.06
C THR A 132 20.70 -26.80 -5.35
N THR A 133 19.94 -26.43 -6.39
CA THR A 133 20.50 -25.92 -7.66
C THR A 133 21.28 -24.61 -7.45
N ARG A 134 20.72 -23.66 -6.69
CA ARG A 134 21.40 -22.40 -6.34
C ARG A 134 22.69 -22.66 -5.57
N GLN A 135 22.66 -23.59 -4.62
CA GLN A 135 23.84 -23.94 -3.83
C GLN A 135 24.95 -24.52 -4.72
N ALA A 136 24.61 -25.39 -5.67
CA ALA A 136 25.57 -25.90 -6.66
C ALA A 136 26.16 -24.79 -7.55
N LEU A 137 25.33 -23.84 -7.99
CA LEU A 137 25.78 -22.68 -8.79
C LEU A 137 26.72 -21.76 -8.00
N VAL A 138 26.36 -21.42 -6.76
CA VAL A 138 27.17 -20.56 -5.88
C VAL A 138 28.48 -21.24 -5.51
N SER A 139 28.48 -22.56 -5.23
CA SER A 139 29.71 -23.30 -4.99
C SER A 139 30.64 -23.29 -6.22
N SER A 140 30.10 -23.47 -7.43
CA SER A 140 30.90 -23.37 -8.67
C SER A 140 31.41 -21.94 -8.92
N LEU A 141 30.61 -20.92 -8.59
CA LEU A 141 31.00 -19.52 -8.68
C LEU A 141 32.15 -19.22 -7.71
N GLN A 142 32.05 -19.65 -6.45
CA GLN A 142 33.10 -19.47 -5.45
C GLN A 142 34.39 -20.17 -5.85
N GLU A 143 34.32 -21.38 -6.41
CA GLU A 143 35.51 -22.09 -6.89
C GLU A 143 36.19 -21.36 -8.06
N LYS A 144 35.41 -20.80 -9.01
CA LYS A 144 35.95 -20.03 -10.14
C LYS A 144 36.48 -18.66 -9.72
N VAL A 145 35.81 -17.98 -8.79
CA VAL A 145 36.26 -16.70 -8.24
C VAL A 145 37.52 -16.91 -7.40
N ALA A 146 37.61 -17.95 -6.57
CA ALA A 146 38.83 -18.26 -5.81
C ALA A 146 40.03 -18.54 -6.72
N LYS A 147 39.81 -19.18 -7.88
CA LYS A 147 40.85 -19.37 -8.91
C LYS A 147 41.29 -18.06 -9.60
N GLN A 148 40.45 -17.00 -9.61
CA GLN A 148 40.81 -15.67 -10.13
C GLN A 148 41.31 -14.68 -9.06
N ALA A 149 40.83 -14.81 -7.83
CA ALA A 149 41.06 -13.90 -6.71
C ALA A 149 42.38 -14.15 -5.96
N SER A 150 43.24 -15.06 -6.43
CA SER A 150 44.66 -15.03 -6.09
C SER A 150 45.37 -13.74 -6.55
N THR A 151 44.64 -12.81 -7.17
CA THR A 151 45.08 -11.45 -7.51
C THR A 151 44.08 -10.44 -6.95
N THR A 152 44.49 -9.71 -5.92
CA THR A 152 43.84 -8.50 -5.34
C THR A 152 42.83 -8.73 -4.19
N ASN A 153 43.25 -8.22 -3.03
CA ASN A 153 42.61 -8.25 -1.72
C ASN A 153 41.34 -7.37 -1.59
N SER A 154 40.33 -7.99 -0.96
CA SER A 154 39.38 -7.48 0.07
C SER A 154 38.75 -6.08 -0.04
N GLN A 155 37.42 -6.06 -0.19
CA GLN A 155 36.54 -4.94 0.23
C GLN A 155 36.06 -5.15 1.68
N PRO A 156 35.87 -4.08 2.48
CA PRO A 156 35.38 -4.16 3.85
C PRO A 156 33.85 -4.26 3.93
N ALA A 157 33.39 -4.84 5.05
CA ALA A 157 32.00 -5.10 5.40
C ALA A 157 31.15 -3.82 5.54
N GLN A 158 29.89 -3.90 5.07
CA GLN A 158 28.86 -2.89 5.30
C GLN A 158 28.45 -2.86 6.77
N VAL A 159 28.56 -1.70 7.41
CA VAL A 159 28.01 -1.43 8.75
C VAL A 159 26.51 -1.19 8.61
N ILE A 160 25.70 -2.14 9.08
CA ILE A 160 24.25 -1.98 9.20
C ILE A 160 23.99 -1.12 10.46
N MET A 161 23.86 0.21 10.30
CA MET A 161 23.44 1.08 11.41
C MET A 161 21.92 1.12 11.49
N ARG A 162 21.37 0.68 12.63
CA ARG A 162 19.93 0.64 12.94
C ARG A 162 19.39 2.06 13.22
N ASP A 163 18.07 2.22 13.15
CA ASP A 163 17.38 3.45 13.52
C ASP A 163 17.82 3.96 14.89
N ASP A 164 17.84 5.29 15.07
CA ASP A 164 18.22 5.87 16.36
C ASP A 164 17.08 5.56 17.33
N PRO A 165 17.29 4.67 18.32
CA PRO A 165 16.22 4.32 19.24
C PRO A 165 15.88 5.55 20.09
N LEU A 166 14.60 5.67 20.42
CA LEU A 166 14.15 6.67 21.38
C LEU A 166 14.70 6.31 22.76
N SER A 167 15.36 7.25 23.43
CA SER A 167 15.81 7.02 24.80
C SER A 167 14.61 6.92 25.75
N THR A 168 14.76 6.19 26.86
CA THR A 168 13.70 6.07 27.87
C THR A 168 13.26 7.43 28.40
N GLN A 169 14.20 8.35 28.60
CA GLN A 169 13.91 9.71 29.06
C GLN A 169 13.12 10.53 28.02
N GLU A 170 13.47 10.42 26.74
CA GLU A 170 12.70 11.07 25.68
C GLU A 170 11.29 10.48 25.60
N CYS A 171 11.14 9.14 25.71
CA CYS A 171 9.84 8.48 25.69
C CYS A 171 8.94 8.95 26.85
N GLU A 172 9.45 8.93 28.07
CA GLU A 172 8.75 9.42 29.26
C GLU A 172 8.40 10.92 29.14
N PHE A 173 9.27 11.71 28.51
CA PHE A 173 9.01 13.13 28.26
C PHE A 173 7.83 13.34 27.32
N TYR A 174 7.79 12.65 26.17
CA TYR A 174 6.64 12.73 25.24
C TYR A 174 5.35 12.27 25.91
N GLN A 175 5.40 11.17 26.65
CA GLN A 175 4.26 10.64 27.39
C GLN A 175 3.74 11.62 28.44
N LYS A 176 4.64 12.30 29.17
CA LYS A 176 4.26 13.36 30.11
C LYS A 176 3.62 14.55 29.39
N SER A 177 4.21 15.00 28.28
CA SER A 177 3.65 16.05 27.41
C SER A 177 2.22 15.75 26.95
N PHE A 178 1.94 14.50 26.56
CA PHE A 178 0.58 14.10 26.17
C PHE A 178 -0.42 14.19 27.34
N ARG A 179 -0.01 13.86 28.59
CA ARG A 179 -0.87 14.02 29.77
C ARG A 179 -1.20 15.48 30.05
N GLU A 180 -0.24 16.36 29.81
CA GLU A 180 -0.38 17.82 30.02
C GLU A 180 -1.09 18.50 28.84
N ASN A 181 -1.47 17.75 27.80
CA ASN A 181 -2.08 18.26 26.55
C ASN A 181 -1.23 19.37 25.89
N SER A 182 0.09 19.23 25.98
CA SER A 182 1.07 20.19 25.46
C SER A 182 2.14 19.44 24.70
N ARG A 183 2.25 19.70 23.39
CA ARG A 183 3.25 19.09 22.51
C ARG A 183 4.46 19.98 22.31
N PHE A 184 5.56 19.40 21.83
CA PHE A 184 6.82 20.10 21.60
C PHE A 184 6.69 21.29 20.64
N ASP A 185 5.76 21.22 19.69
CA ASP A 185 5.45 22.27 18.72
C ASP A 185 4.31 23.22 19.16
N ASN A 186 3.95 23.20 20.45
CA ASN A 186 2.88 23.97 21.08
C ASN A 186 1.45 23.62 20.61
N ARG A 187 1.26 22.52 19.86
CA ARG A 187 -0.08 22.03 19.52
C ARG A 187 -0.74 21.34 20.71
N THR A 188 -2.06 21.30 20.68
CA THR A 188 -2.84 20.39 21.55
C THR A 188 -2.83 18.96 20.99
N ASN A 189 -3.27 17.98 21.79
CA ASN A 189 -3.32 16.58 21.36
C ASN A 189 -4.24 16.34 20.15
N LEU A 190 -5.25 17.19 19.92
CA LEU A 190 -6.23 17.01 18.84
C LEU A 190 -5.99 17.94 17.63
N GLU A 191 -4.88 18.66 17.63
CA GLU A 191 -4.57 19.66 16.62
C GLU A 191 -3.59 19.11 15.57
N HIS A 192 -3.92 19.32 14.30
CA HIS A 192 -3.08 18.91 13.17
C HIS A 192 -2.03 19.96 12.87
N ARG A 193 -0.92 19.57 12.24
CA ARG A 193 -0.02 20.54 11.60
C ARG A 193 -0.73 21.21 10.43
N ASP A 194 -0.34 22.46 10.21
CA ASP A 194 -0.64 23.15 8.97
C ASP A 194 -0.01 22.39 7.81
N PHE A 195 -0.75 22.35 6.71
CA PHE A 195 -0.26 21.78 5.47
C PHE A 195 -0.36 22.78 4.34
N SER A 196 0.56 22.65 3.39
CA SER A 196 0.52 23.40 2.13
C SER A 196 0.50 22.44 0.96
N VAL A 197 -0.18 22.83 -0.10
CA VAL A 197 -0.29 22.06 -1.34
C VAL A 197 0.22 22.93 -2.48
N MET A 198 1.01 22.34 -3.37
CA MET A 198 1.53 23.01 -4.55
C MET A 198 1.46 22.07 -5.75
N PHE A 199 1.01 22.59 -6.89
CA PHE A 199 0.95 21.83 -8.13
C PHE A 199 2.20 22.10 -9.00
N GLY A 200 2.72 21.03 -9.61
CA GLY A 200 3.88 21.12 -10.49
C GLY A 200 3.52 21.70 -11.87
N LYS A 201 4.55 22.01 -12.68
CA LYS A 201 4.35 22.44 -14.08
C LYS A 201 3.59 21.39 -14.89
N GLU A 202 3.97 20.11 -14.73
CA GLU A 202 3.31 18.98 -15.36
C GLU A 202 2.00 18.61 -14.63
N PHE A 203 0.94 18.36 -15.39
CA PHE A 203 -0.32 17.84 -14.86
C PHE A 203 -0.09 16.51 -14.14
N GLY A 204 -0.86 16.27 -13.09
CA GLY A 204 -0.68 15.08 -12.26
C GLY A 204 0.47 15.16 -11.25
N THR A 205 1.15 16.31 -11.10
CA THR A 205 2.19 16.50 -10.07
C THR A 205 1.65 17.32 -8.90
N CYS A 206 1.77 16.79 -7.67
CA CYS A 206 1.34 17.45 -6.43
C CYS A 206 2.42 17.31 -5.35
N TYR A 207 2.79 18.44 -4.76
CA TYR A 207 3.74 18.52 -3.65
C TYR A 207 3.03 18.99 -2.40
N VAL A 208 3.17 18.23 -1.32
CA VAL A 208 2.50 18.49 -0.04
C VAL A 208 3.54 18.60 1.06
N THR A 209 3.40 19.65 1.87
CA THR A 209 4.16 19.80 3.12
C THR A 209 3.19 19.70 4.28
N LEU A 210 3.43 18.79 5.22
CA LEU A 210 2.71 18.70 6.48
C LEU A 210 3.69 19.00 7.61
N GLY A 211 3.75 20.26 8.04
CA GLY A 211 4.88 20.79 8.79
C GLY A 211 6.21 20.53 8.07
N GLN A 212 7.06 19.68 8.65
CA GLN A 212 8.36 19.31 8.09
C GLN A 212 8.32 18.10 7.15
N THR A 213 7.25 17.30 7.20
CA THR A 213 7.07 16.14 6.31
C THR A 213 6.77 16.63 4.90
N LYS A 214 7.52 16.17 3.90
CA LYS A 214 7.39 16.60 2.50
C LYS A 214 7.24 15.39 1.60
N ILE A 215 6.16 15.38 0.83
CA ILE A 215 5.83 14.29 -0.09
C ILE A 215 5.49 14.87 -1.46
N LEU A 216 6.10 14.31 -2.49
CA LEU A 216 5.79 14.59 -3.89
C LEU A 216 5.06 13.37 -4.47
N ALA A 217 3.86 13.57 -5.01
CA ALA A 217 3.15 12.57 -5.78
C ALA A 217 3.12 12.97 -7.26
N LYS A 218 3.39 12.01 -8.14
CA LYS A 218 3.29 12.15 -9.60
C LYS A 218 2.39 11.06 -10.17
N VAL A 219 1.38 11.47 -10.93
CA VAL A 219 0.49 10.57 -11.66
C VAL A 219 0.85 10.63 -13.14
N THR A 220 1.20 9.49 -13.70
CA THR A 220 1.53 9.32 -15.13
C THR A 220 0.57 8.32 -15.75
N LEU A 221 0.04 8.63 -16.93
CA LEU A 221 -0.76 7.71 -17.74
C LEU A 221 0.11 7.15 -18.87
N SER A 222 0.18 5.82 -18.96
CA SER A 222 0.87 5.12 -20.04
C SER A 222 -0.03 4.11 -20.73
N TRP A 223 0.20 3.87 -22.01
CA TRP A 223 -0.53 2.84 -22.77
C TRP A 223 -0.04 1.46 -22.35
N SER A 224 -0.97 0.55 -22.10
CA SER A 224 -0.67 -0.81 -21.67
C SER A 224 -1.74 -1.79 -22.15
N SER A 225 -1.44 -3.09 -22.10
CA SER A 225 -2.44 -4.13 -22.39
C SER A 225 -3.33 -4.36 -21.18
N THR A 226 -4.61 -4.66 -21.43
CA THR A 226 -5.56 -5.00 -20.36
C THR A 226 -5.11 -6.25 -19.61
N ARG A 227 -5.32 -6.29 -18.28
CA ARG A 227 -4.98 -7.47 -17.47
C ARG A 227 -5.94 -8.62 -17.77
N GLU A 228 -5.46 -9.87 -17.72
CA GLU A 228 -6.30 -11.05 -18.02
C GLU A 228 -7.53 -11.15 -17.10
N ASN A 229 -7.38 -10.72 -15.84
CA ASN A 229 -8.46 -10.74 -14.84
C ASN A 229 -9.52 -9.64 -15.06
N ARG A 230 -9.17 -8.53 -15.72
CA ARG A 230 -10.09 -7.42 -16.05
C ARG A 230 -9.76 -6.86 -17.43
N LYS A 231 -10.57 -7.27 -18.40
CA LYS A 231 -10.39 -6.99 -19.84
C LYS A 231 -11.02 -5.67 -20.30
N ASN A 232 -11.86 -5.05 -19.47
CA ASN A 232 -12.68 -3.89 -19.82
C ASN A 232 -12.34 -2.65 -18.97
N SER A 233 -11.19 -2.65 -18.31
CA SER A 233 -10.75 -1.54 -17.45
C SER A 233 -9.26 -1.30 -17.61
N GLY A 234 -8.82 -0.07 -17.34
CA GLY A 234 -7.44 0.20 -17.00
C GLY A 234 -7.05 -0.38 -15.64
N PHE A 235 -5.85 -0.05 -15.18
CA PHE A 235 -5.37 -0.48 -13.87
C PHE A 235 -4.46 0.58 -13.23
N ILE A 236 -4.40 0.53 -11.90
CA ILE A 236 -3.63 1.47 -11.08
C ILE A 236 -2.42 0.76 -10.48
N GLU A 237 -1.24 1.33 -10.67
CA GLU A 237 0.00 0.90 -10.02
C GLU A 237 0.55 2.02 -9.16
N MET A 238 0.87 1.69 -7.92
CA MET A 238 1.39 2.66 -6.95
C MET A 238 2.79 2.25 -6.56
N PHE A 239 3.72 3.20 -6.62
CA PHE A 239 5.11 3.00 -6.23
C PHE A 239 5.47 4.01 -5.16
N ILE A 240 6.22 3.57 -4.17
CA ILE A 240 6.78 4.45 -3.15
C ILE A 240 8.29 4.43 -3.23
N SER A 241 8.89 5.60 -3.08
CA SER A 241 10.33 5.75 -2.97
C SER A 241 10.64 6.85 -1.96
N LYS A 242 11.79 6.74 -1.30
CA LYS A 242 12.30 7.76 -0.38
C LYS A 242 13.61 8.27 -0.96
N GLY A 243 13.77 9.58 -0.99
CA GLY A 243 15.05 10.18 -1.33
C GLY A 243 16.08 9.84 -0.25
N ASN A 244 17.31 9.51 -0.66
CA ASN A 244 18.44 9.34 0.28
C ASN A 244 18.97 10.70 0.80
N LEU A 245 18.29 11.80 0.44
CA LEU A 245 18.65 13.18 0.74
C LEU A 245 18.24 13.50 2.19
N GLY A 246 18.99 13.03 3.18
CA GLY A 246 18.80 13.42 4.58
C GLY A 246 18.98 12.29 5.58
N SER A 247 18.99 11.03 5.12
CA SER A 247 19.33 9.88 5.94
C SER A 247 20.60 9.23 5.41
N THR A 248 21.68 9.32 6.17
CA THR A 248 22.87 8.45 5.99
C THR A 248 22.53 6.96 6.17
N LYS A 249 21.31 6.64 6.63
CA LYS A 249 20.77 5.30 6.90
C LYS A 249 20.03 4.69 5.70
N ALA A 250 19.79 5.44 4.63
CA ALA A 250 19.01 4.95 3.49
C ALA A 250 19.84 4.00 2.61
N GLU A 251 19.67 2.68 2.82
CA GLU A 251 20.12 1.68 1.86
C GLU A 251 19.40 1.93 0.52
N PRO A 252 20.13 2.12 -0.60
CA PRO A 252 19.48 2.29 -1.89
C PRO A 252 18.57 1.09 -2.14
N LEU A 253 17.28 1.38 -2.42
CA LEU A 253 16.20 0.43 -2.73
C LEU A 253 15.52 -0.28 -1.55
N LYS A 254 16.00 -0.14 -0.30
CA LYS A 254 15.30 -0.74 0.85
C LYS A 254 14.30 0.24 1.44
N LEU A 255 13.02 -0.04 1.22
CA LEU A 255 11.93 0.66 1.89
C LEU A 255 11.83 0.18 3.35
N GLU A 256 11.88 1.13 4.28
CA GLU A 256 11.55 0.87 5.70
C GLU A 256 10.11 0.37 5.85
N GLY A 257 9.84 -0.39 6.92
CA GLY A 257 8.51 -0.95 7.19
C GLY A 257 7.40 0.09 7.19
N ARG A 258 7.67 1.28 7.74
CA ARG A 258 6.74 2.43 7.79
C ARG A 258 6.31 2.92 6.40
N HIS A 259 7.23 2.95 5.44
CA HIS A 259 6.90 3.38 4.07
C HIS A 259 6.05 2.31 3.36
N LEU A 260 6.33 1.03 3.60
CA LEU A 260 5.56 -0.05 3.03
C LEU A 260 4.14 -0.10 3.61
N GLU A 261 3.98 0.20 4.90
CA GLU A 261 2.67 0.36 5.55
C GLU A 261 1.87 1.51 4.94
N MET A 262 2.51 2.66 4.71
CA MET A 262 1.90 3.78 4.00
C MET A 262 1.44 3.38 2.58
N LEU A 263 2.28 2.69 1.82
CA LEU A 263 1.92 2.20 0.48
C LEU A 263 0.70 1.29 0.55
N ARG A 264 0.68 0.31 1.45
CA ARG A 264 -0.45 -0.61 1.63
C ARG A 264 -1.74 0.11 2.01
N CYS A 265 -1.65 1.09 2.93
CA CYS A 265 -2.80 1.90 3.33
C CYS A 265 -3.37 2.69 2.14
N LEU A 266 -2.51 3.35 1.37
CA LEU A 266 -2.94 4.15 0.21
C LEU A 266 -3.44 3.26 -0.94
N GLU A 267 -2.82 2.11 -1.20
CA GLU A 267 -3.30 1.16 -2.19
C GLU A 267 -4.69 0.65 -1.83
N TYR A 268 -4.91 0.23 -0.58
CA TYR A 268 -6.23 -0.21 -0.11
C TYR A 268 -7.28 0.90 -0.32
N VAL A 269 -6.96 2.11 0.13
CA VAL A 269 -7.90 3.24 0.04
C VAL A 269 -8.19 3.65 -1.39
N ILE A 270 -7.19 3.73 -2.28
CA ILE A 270 -7.40 4.19 -3.67
C ILE A 270 -8.01 3.09 -4.54
N ARG A 271 -7.54 1.85 -4.42
CA ARG A 271 -7.91 0.73 -5.30
C ARG A 271 -9.18 0.03 -4.83
N GLU A 272 -9.30 -0.33 -3.56
CA GLU A 272 -10.43 -1.14 -3.07
C GLU A 272 -11.72 -0.32 -2.90
N THR A 273 -11.60 1.01 -2.78
CA THR A 273 -12.78 1.88 -2.68
C THR A 273 -13.18 2.51 -4.01
N ASP A 274 -12.58 2.07 -5.12
CA ASP A 274 -12.82 2.57 -6.47
C ASP A 274 -12.79 4.12 -6.51
N CYS A 275 -11.72 4.72 -6.00
CA CYS A 275 -11.59 6.18 -5.93
C CYS A 275 -11.57 6.84 -7.32
N VAL A 276 -11.06 6.11 -8.33
CA VAL A 276 -10.86 6.56 -9.71
C VAL A 276 -11.66 5.68 -10.65
N ASP A 277 -12.27 6.29 -11.67
CA ASP A 277 -12.97 5.56 -12.74
C ASP A 277 -11.98 4.82 -13.65
N VAL A 278 -11.59 3.61 -13.25
CA VAL A 278 -10.70 2.73 -14.02
C VAL A 278 -11.35 2.19 -15.29
N ASP A 279 -12.67 2.15 -15.37
CA ASP A 279 -13.38 1.65 -16.56
C ASP A 279 -13.28 2.69 -17.70
N SER A 280 -13.32 3.98 -17.37
CA SER A 280 -13.07 5.07 -18.32
C SER A 280 -11.67 5.08 -18.94
N LEU A 281 -10.72 4.32 -18.37
CA LEU A 281 -9.36 4.17 -18.86
C LEU A 281 -9.21 3.05 -19.91
N CYS A 282 -10.27 2.28 -20.18
CA CYS A 282 -10.27 1.27 -21.25
C CYS A 282 -10.38 1.94 -22.62
N ILE A 283 -9.47 1.62 -23.54
CA ILE A 283 -9.49 2.13 -24.92
C ILE A 283 -10.14 1.09 -25.84
N ARG A 284 -9.58 -0.13 -25.86
CA ARG A 284 -10.12 -1.30 -26.57
C ARG A 284 -10.23 -2.48 -25.61
N ILE A 285 -11.43 -3.05 -25.52
CA ILE A 285 -11.69 -4.20 -24.65
C ILE A 285 -10.78 -5.36 -25.05
N ASN A 286 -10.07 -5.94 -24.08
CA ASN A 286 -9.17 -7.08 -24.23
C ASN A 286 -7.92 -6.80 -25.10
N GLU A 287 -7.61 -5.55 -25.41
CA GLU A 287 -6.44 -5.16 -26.21
C GLU A 287 -5.61 -4.08 -25.53
N THR A 288 -6.15 -2.86 -25.41
CA THR A 288 -5.41 -1.68 -24.97
C THR A 288 -6.19 -0.87 -23.93
N CYS A 289 -5.49 -0.44 -22.88
CA CYS A 289 -6.01 0.42 -21.83
C CYS A 289 -4.93 1.39 -21.35
N LEU A 290 -5.33 2.42 -20.62
CA LEU A 290 -4.41 3.30 -19.91
C LEU A 290 -4.07 2.69 -18.55
N GLN A 291 -2.77 2.61 -18.28
CA GLN A 291 -2.19 2.33 -16.97
C GLN A 291 -1.99 3.65 -16.23
N LEU A 292 -2.61 3.76 -15.05
CA LEU A 292 -2.45 4.88 -14.14
C LEU A 292 -1.33 4.57 -13.14
N ARG A 293 -0.15 5.14 -13.36
CA ARG A 293 1.00 4.99 -12.46
C ARG A 293 1.07 6.16 -11.48
N ILE A 294 1.07 5.86 -10.19
CA ILE A 294 1.18 6.84 -9.10
C ILE A 294 2.54 6.63 -8.41
N ASP A 295 3.47 7.54 -8.63
CA ASP A 295 4.77 7.54 -7.97
C ASP A 295 4.74 8.49 -6.76
N ILE A 296 4.99 7.95 -5.58
CA ILE A 296 5.04 8.66 -4.31
C ILE A 296 6.51 8.77 -3.90
N HIS A 297 7.02 9.99 -3.83
CA HIS A 297 8.38 10.31 -3.42
C HIS A 297 8.36 11.01 -2.05
N ILE A 298 8.82 10.30 -1.02
CA ILE A 298 9.04 10.88 0.30
C ILE A 298 10.36 11.65 0.26
N ILE A 299 10.29 12.96 0.51
CA ILE A 299 11.45 13.85 0.55
C ILE A 299 11.96 13.97 1.99
N ASP A 300 11.07 14.35 2.92
CA ASP A 300 11.35 14.46 4.35
C ASP A 300 10.28 13.70 5.15
N ASP A 301 10.72 12.93 6.15
CA ASP A 301 9.85 12.15 7.04
C ASP A 301 9.95 12.63 8.49
N PHE A 302 8.93 13.36 8.93
CA PHE A 302 8.75 13.82 10.30
C PHE A 302 7.40 13.37 10.87
N GLY A 303 6.91 12.19 10.46
CA GLY A 303 5.63 11.62 10.90
C GLY A 303 4.42 12.10 10.10
N GLY A 304 3.26 11.46 10.30
CA GLY A 304 2.03 11.77 9.55
C GLY A 304 2.12 11.42 8.06
N LEU A 305 2.88 10.39 7.72
CA LEU A 305 3.16 10.00 6.32
C LEU A 305 1.91 9.63 5.53
N CYS A 306 0.97 8.89 6.14
CA CYS A 306 -0.27 8.50 5.48
C CYS A 306 -1.18 9.72 5.21
N ASP A 307 -1.23 10.67 6.15
CA ASP A 307 -2.02 11.89 6.02
C ASP A 307 -1.48 12.74 4.86
N ALA A 308 -0.19 13.09 4.90
CA ALA A 308 0.48 13.82 3.82
C ALA A 308 0.42 13.08 2.48
N GLY A 309 0.57 11.75 2.51
CA GLY A 309 0.50 10.88 1.33
C GLY A 309 -0.86 10.88 0.67
N SER A 310 -1.93 10.77 1.47
CA SER A 310 -3.30 10.79 0.95
C SER A 310 -3.63 12.13 0.30
N ILE A 311 -3.20 13.25 0.90
CA ILE A 311 -3.38 14.60 0.33
C ILE A 311 -2.59 14.72 -0.98
N ALA A 312 -1.33 14.25 -1.01
CA ALA A 312 -0.49 14.33 -2.20
C ALA A 312 -1.06 13.51 -3.36
N VAL A 313 -1.45 12.25 -3.10
CA VAL A 313 -2.02 11.36 -4.11
C VAL A 313 -3.35 11.88 -4.62
N ILE A 314 -4.28 12.27 -3.75
CA ILE A 314 -5.59 12.81 -4.17
C ILE A 314 -5.44 14.14 -4.92
N GLY A 315 -4.53 15.01 -4.48
CA GLY A 315 -4.20 16.24 -5.19
C GLY A 315 -3.64 15.96 -6.58
N ALA A 316 -2.72 15.00 -6.70
CA ALA A 316 -2.13 14.59 -7.98
C ALA A 316 -3.18 13.97 -8.92
N LEU A 317 -4.07 13.11 -8.41
CA LEU A 317 -5.15 12.50 -9.19
C LEU A 317 -6.12 13.54 -9.74
N LYS A 318 -6.54 14.51 -8.92
CA LYS A 318 -7.44 15.59 -9.35
C LYS A 318 -6.77 16.59 -10.29
N HIS A 319 -5.45 16.76 -10.20
CA HIS A 319 -4.67 17.60 -11.12
C HIS A 319 -4.30 16.87 -12.42
N CYS A 320 -4.58 15.55 -12.54
CA CYS A 320 -4.24 14.75 -13.71
C CYS A 320 -5.28 14.92 -14.83
N TYR A 321 -4.80 14.97 -16.07
CA TYR A 321 -5.62 15.01 -17.28
C TYR A 321 -5.35 13.76 -18.12
N VAL A 322 -6.42 13.15 -18.60
CA VAL A 322 -6.42 12.03 -19.54
C VAL A 322 -6.24 12.60 -20.95
N PRO A 323 -5.23 12.16 -21.73
CA PRO A 323 -5.08 12.59 -23.11
C PRO A 323 -6.28 12.16 -23.95
N MET A 324 -6.73 13.04 -24.84
CA MET A 324 -7.69 12.64 -25.86
C MET A 324 -7.00 11.69 -26.84
N TYR A 325 -7.72 10.64 -27.20
CA TYR A 325 -7.30 9.69 -28.21
C TYR A 325 -8.43 9.44 -29.21
N GLU A 326 -8.05 9.14 -30.45
CA GLU A 326 -8.96 8.69 -31.50
C GLU A 326 -8.55 7.29 -31.92
N THR A 327 -9.45 6.33 -31.73
CA THR A 327 -9.25 4.93 -32.09
C THR A 327 -9.80 4.70 -33.49
N THR A 328 -8.92 4.45 -34.46
CA THR A 328 -9.31 3.93 -35.78
C THR A 328 -9.09 2.42 -35.84
N ALA A 329 -9.60 1.74 -36.87
CA ALA A 329 -9.39 0.31 -37.05
C ALA A 329 -7.90 -0.10 -37.13
N GLU A 330 -7.02 0.81 -37.58
CA GLU A 330 -5.61 0.53 -37.86
C GLU A 330 -4.65 1.13 -36.82
N CYS A 331 -4.98 2.27 -36.22
CA CYS A 331 -4.10 2.95 -35.26
C CYS A 331 -4.88 3.80 -34.24
N ASP A 332 -4.29 3.96 -33.06
CA ASP A 332 -4.75 4.87 -32.02
C ASP A 332 -3.95 6.18 -32.13
N TYR A 333 -4.62 7.31 -32.38
CA TYR A 333 -4.02 8.64 -32.38
C TYR A 333 -4.08 9.24 -30.98
N ILE A 334 -3.01 9.89 -30.54
CA ILE A 334 -2.93 10.57 -29.24
C ILE A 334 -2.69 12.05 -29.47
N TYR A 335 -3.52 12.89 -28.87
CA TYR A 335 -3.28 14.33 -28.86
C TYR A 335 -2.32 14.69 -27.72
N ASN A 336 -1.14 15.19 -28.09
CA ASN A 336 -0.08 15.53 -27.12
C ASN A 336 -0.43 16.73 -26.22
N ASP A 337 -1.28 17.65 -26.69
CA ASP A 337 -1.65 18.83 -25.90
C ASP A 337 -2.76 18.50 -24.90
N LEU A 338 -2.34 18.01 -23.72
CA LEU A 338 -3.21 17.70 -22.59
C LEU A 338 -4.06 18.88 -22.13
N TYR A 339 -3.56 20.12 -22.27
CA TYR A 339 -4.31 21.28 -21.79
C TYR A 339 -5.45 21.64 -22.72
N LYS A 340 -5.22 21.50 -24.03
CA LYS A 340 -6.21 21.83 -25.05
C LYS A 340 -7.24 20.71 -25.28
N TYR A 341 -6.80 19.46 -25.23
CA TYR A 341 -7.63 18.31 -25.61
C TYR A 341 -7.87 17.33 -24.46
N GLY A 342 -7.08 17.39 -23.39
CA GLY A 342 -7.21 16.45 -22.29
C GLY A 342 -8.50 16.65 -21.49
N LYS A 343 -9.05 15.54 -20.99
CA LYS A 343 -10.18 15.52 -20.06
C LYS A 343 -9.65 15.35 -18.64
N PRO A 344 -10.14 16.07 -17.62
CA PRO A 344 -9.75 15.80 -16.24
C PRO A 344 -10.06 14.34 -15.86
N LEU A 345 -9.16 13.70 -15.12
CA LEU A 345 -9.37 12.35 -14.61
C LEU A 345 -10.62 12.31 -13.73
N THR A 346 -11.46 11.29 -13.92
CA THR A 346 -12.70 11.15 -13.15
C THR A 346 -12.40 10.50 -11.80
N VAL A 347 -12.44 11.33 -10.74
CA VAL A 347 -12.24 10.92 -9.34
C VAL A 347 -13.60 10.97 -8.63
N PHE A 348 -14.13 9.82 -8.20
CA PHE A 348 -15.49 9.70 -7.68
C PHE A 348 -15.66 10.30 -6.27
N HIS A 349 -14.65 10.12 -5.43
CA HIS A 349 -14.63 10.61 -4.05
C HIS A 349 -13.18 10.89 -3.63
N THR A 350 -13.00 11.64 -2.53
CA THR A 350 -11.67 12.05 -2.05
C THR A 350 -11.39 11.55 -0.66
N PRO A 351 -10.84 10.33 -0.53
CA PRO A 351 -10.50 9.77 0.76
C PRO A 351 -9.25 10.45 1.32
N ILE A 352 -9.36 11.03 2.50
CA ILE A 352 -8.25 11.64 3.24
C ILE A 352 -7.97 10.80 4.48
N ALA A 353 -6.72 10.38 4.64
CA ALA A 353 -6.26 9.67 5.82
C ALA A 353 -6.03 10.64 6.98
N THR A 354 -6.42 10.22 8.18
CA THR A 354 -6.11 10.89 9.44
C THR A 354 -5.47 9.88 10.38
N THR A 355 -4.25 10.18 10.84
CA THR A 355 -3.46 9.33 11.71
C THR A 355 -3.67 9.72 13.17
N PHE A 356 -4.03 8.74 13.98
CA PHE A 356 -4.23 8.86 15.41
C PHE A 356 -3.23 7.96 16.14
N GLY A 357 -2.37 8.55 16.95
CA GLY A 357 -1.51 7.87 17.91
C GLY A 357 -2.26 7.56 19.19
N LEU A 358 -2.10 6.35 19.71
CA LEU A 358 -2.80 5.85 20.88
C LEU A 358 -1.82 5.44 21.97
N TRP A 359 -2.18 5.77 23.21
CA TRP A 359 -1.43 5.37 24.38
C TRP A 359 -2.33 4.61 25.37
N ASN A 360 -2.01 3.34 25.62
CA ASN A 360 -2.90 2.39 26.27
C ASN A 360 -3.22 2.76 27.73
N ASP A 361 -2.24 3.31 28.45
CA ASP A 361 -2.36 3.51 29.90
C ASP A 361 -3.37 4.59 30.31
N THR A 362 -3.71 5.51 29.40
CA THR A 362 -4.47 6.72 29.75
C THR A 362 -5.70 6.97 28.88
N GLY A 363 -5.87 6.21 27.78
CA GLY A 363 -6.91 6.46 26.78
C GLY A 363 -6.72 7.79 26.02
N ILE A 364 -5.55 8.42 26.16
CA ILE A 364 -5.18 9.63 25.44
C ILE A 364 -4.94 9.28 23.97
N CYS A 365 -5.47 10.12 23.09
CA CYS A 365 -5.27 10.03 21.65
C CYS A 365 -4.58 11.30 21.18
N VAL A 366 -3.57 11.14 20.33
CA VAL A 366 -2.81 12.23 19.71
C VAL A 366 -3.06 12.20 18.21
N VAL A 367 -3.45 13.32 17.64
CA VAL A 367 -3.73 13.49 16.21
C VAL A 367 -2.47 13.96 15.51
N ASP A 368 -2.18 13.42 14.32
CA ASP A 368 -0.99 13.78 13.52
C ASP A 368 0.32 13.76 14.34
N PRO A 369 0.71 12.58 14.88
CA PRO A 369 1.96 12.41 15.62
C PRO A 369 3.18 12.62 14.70
N THR A 370 4.22 13.23 15.25
CA THR A 370 5.54 13.31 14.62
C THR A 370 6.27 11.97 14.71
N ASN A 371 7.30 11.75 13.90
CA ASN A 371 8.05 10.48 13.90
C ASN A 371 8.55 10.06 15.30
N ARG A 372 9.00 11.01 16.13
CA ARG A 372 9.44 10.76 17.51
C ARG A 372 8.28 10.44 18.45
N GLU A 373 7.17 11.16 18.32
CA GLU A 373 5.95 10.88 19.10
C GLU A 373 5.37 9.51 18.73
N GLU A 374 5.38 9.15 17.45
CA GLU A 374 4.97 7.84 16.96
C GLU A 374 5.77 6.69 17.59
N MET A 375 7.05 6.91 17.91
CA MET A 375 7.89 5.93 18.63
C MET A 375 7.60 5.88 20.14
N ALA A 376 7.03 6.94 20.71
CA ALA A 376 6.69 7.03 22.14
C ALA A 376 5.29 6.49 22.46
N LEU A 377 4.48 6.26 21.43
CA LEU A 377 3.11 5.74 21.50
C LEU A 377 3.11 4.21 21.34
N ASP A 378 2.13 3.54 21.95
CA ASP A 378 2.04 2.07 21.88
C ASP A 378 1.62 1.59 20.48
N GLY A 379 0.96 2.45 19.70
CA GLY A 379 0.39 2.10 18.41
C GLY A 379 -0.45 3.20 17.81
N GLN A 380 -1.00 2.92 16.64
CA GLN A 380 -1.63 3.93 15.80
C GLN A 380 -2.84 3.37 15.07
N ILE A 381 -3.78 4.25 14.76
CA ILE A 381 -4.89 3.96 13.88
C ILE A 381 -5.00 5.05 12.82
N ILE A 382 -5.13 4.64 11.57
CA ILE A 382 -5.28 5.51 10.41
C ILE A 382 -6.70 5.31 9.90
N ILE A 383 -7.48 6.38 9.90
CA ILE A 383 -8.87 6.37 9.43
C ILE A 383 -8.94 7.22 8.16
N SER A 384 -9.34 6.61 7.05
CA SER A 384 -9.59 7.29 5.79
C SER A 384 -11.07 7.55 5.61
N VAL A 385 -11.44 8.82 5.45
CA VAL A 385 -12.83 9.27 5.26
C VAL A 385 -12.93 10.06 3.97
N ASN A 386 -14.05 9.95 3.25
CA ASN A 386 -14.28 10.75 2.05
C ASN A 386 -15.09 12.04 2.32
N ASN A 387 -15.26 12.84 1.28
CA ASN A 387 -16.05 14.09 1.33
C ASN A 387 -17.55 13.87 1.65
N ARG A 388 -18.07 12.65 1.51
CA ARG A 388 -19.44 12.27 1.85
C ARG A 388 -19.59 11.83 3.32
N SER A 389 -18.53 11.94 4.13
CA SER A 389 -18.48 11.44 5.51
C SER A 389 -18.63 9.91 5.59
N GLU A 390 -18.21 9.18 4.55
CA GLU A 390 -18.15 7.72 4.56
C GLU A 390 -16.72 7.26 4.88
N VAL A 391 -16.59 6.22 5.70
CA VAL A 391 -15.29 5.64 6.04
C VAL A 391 -14.85 4.71 4.91
N CYS A 392 -13.75 5.06 4.24
CA CYS A 392 -13.15 4.31 3.16
C CYS A 392 -12.26 3.17 3.67
N GLY A 393 -11.55 3.39 4.77
CA GLY A 393 -10.64 2.39 5.32
C GLY A 393 -10.20 2.73 6.73
N ILE A 394 -9.95 1.67 7.52
CA ILE A 394 -9.37 1.77 8.86
C ILE A 394 -8.17 0.84 8.88
N TYR A 395 -6.99 1.38 9.17
CA TYR A 395 -5.75 0.63 9.25
C TYR A 395 -5.15 0.79 10.64
N GLN A 396 -4.75 -0.32 11.26
CA GLN A 396 -4.24 -0.32 12.62
C GLN A 396 -2.79 -0.82 12.67
N ILE A 397 -1.95 -0.10 13.38
CA ILE A 397 -0.53 -0.39 13.57
C ILE A 397 -0.32 -0.73 15.06
N ASN A 398 0.42 -1.81 15.33
CA ASN A 398 0.74 -2.34 16.66
C ASN A 398 -0.44 -2.88 17.52
N GLN A 399 -1.56 -3.28 16.91
CA GLN A 399 -2.66 -4.04 17.56
C GLN A 399 -3.07 -3.54 18.96
N ILE A 400 -3.68 -2.36 19.02
CA ILE A 400 -4.20 -1.74 20.25
C ILE A 400 -5.69 -2.05 20.46
N ASP A 401 -6.10 -2.23 21.71
CA ASP A 401 -7.51 -2.33 22.05
C ASP A 401 -8.18 -0.95 22.08
N ILE A 402 -9.23 -0.77 21.28
CA ILE A 402 -9.99 0.48 21.20
C ILE A 402 -11.47 0.19 21.43
N ASN A 403 -12.08 0.90 22.37
CA ASN A 403 -13.52 0.76 22.60
C ASN A 403 -14.33 1.45 21.46
N ALA A 404 -15.53 0.95 21.20
CA ALA A 404 -16.38 1.46 20.11
C ALA A 404 -16.75 2.96 20.26
N SER A 405 -16.87 3.44 21.51
CA SER A 405 -17.18 4.84 21.79
C SER A 405 -16.05 5.76 21.33
N LYS A 406 -14.80 5.38 21.60
CA LYS A 406 -13.60 6.11 21.21
C LYS A 406 -13.44 6.06 19.70
N MET A 407 -13.65 4.90 19.08
CA MET A 407 -13.65 4.78 17.61
C MET A 407 -14.63 5.77 16.96
N SER A 408 -15.85 5.89 17.49
CA SER A 408 -16.84 6.85 16.99
C SER A 408 -16.39 8.32 17.16
N GLU A 409 -15.69 8.64 18.25
CA GLU A 409 -15.08 9.95 18.47
C GLU A 409 -13.99 10.25 17.43
N LEU A 410 -13.09 9.29 17.15
CA LEU A 410 -12.01 9.44 16.18
C LEU A 410 -12.54 9.65 14.76
N VAL A 411 -13.57 8.89 14.36
CA VAL A 411 -14.21 9.05 13.05
C VAL A 411 -14.77 10.46 12.87
N LYS A 412 -15.40 11.04 13.90
CA LYS A 412 -15.91 12.42 13.85
C LYS A 412 -14.79 13.45 13.66
N ILE A 413 -13.62 13.22 14.25
CA ILE A 413 -12.44 14.09 14.06
C ILE A 413 -11.93 13.95 12.62
N ALA A 414 -11.80 12.72 12.11
CA ALA A 414 -11.37 12.45 10.75
C ALA A 414 -12.33 13.05 9.69
N GLU A 415 -13.64 13.00 9.93
CA GLU A 415 -14.65 13.65 9.07
C GLU A 415 -14.45 15.17 8.99
N LYS A 416 -14.23 15.84 10.13
CA LYS A 416 -13.97 17.29 10.17
C LYS A 416 -12.69 17.64 9.41
N ARG A 417 -11.62 16.88 9.62
CA ARG A 417 -10.35 17.07 8.93
C ARG A 417 -10.51 16.88 7.42
N THR A 418 -11.19 15.83 7.00
CA THR A 418 -11.43 15.50 5.60
C THR A 418 -12.17 16.62 4.87
N LYS A 419 -13.19 17.22 5.49
CA LYS A 419 -13.92 18.36 4.92
C LYS A 419 -13.01 19.57 4.72
N TYR A 420 -12.25 19.95 5.74
CA TYR A 420 -11.28 21.06 5.64
C TYR A 420 -10.24 20.83 4.55
N VAL A 421 -9.61 19.64 4.54
CA VAL A 421 -8.60 19.29 3.54
C VAL A 421 -9.18 19.28 2.12
N SER A 422 -10.38 18.71 1.95
CA SER A 422 -11.05 18.68 0.65
C SER A 422 -11.38 20.09 0.13
N ASP A 423 -11.80 21.00 1.01
CA ASP A 423 -12.09 22.38 0.67
C ASP A 423 -10.83 23.14 0.24
N VAL A 424 -9.72 22.96 0.97
CA VAL A 424 -8.42 23.53 0.61
C VAL A 424 -7.96 22.97 -0.75
N LEU A 425 -8.01 21.65 -0.94
CA LEU A 425 -7.64 21.03 -2.23
C LEU A 425 -8.48 21.54 -3.40
N ASN A 426 -9.80 21.69 -3.24
CA ASN A 426 -10.65 22.21 -4.32
C ASN A 426 -10.35 23.68 -4.62
N LYS A 427 -10.12 24.52 -3.60
CA LYS A 427 -9.75 25.94 -3.78
C LYS A 427 -8.41 26.09 -4.50
N THR A 428 -7.42 25.30 -4.10
CA THR A 428 -6.07 25.32 -4.71
C THR A 428 -6.10 24.86 -6.17
N LEU A 429 -6.86 23.81 -6.49
CA LEU A 429 -7.05 23.36 -7.88
C LEU A 429 -7.72 24.41 -8.75
N LEU A 430 -8.75 25.11 -8.24
CA LEU A 430 -9.42 26.20 -8.97
C LEU A 430 -8.47 27.37 -9.23
N LEU A 431 -7.62 27.71 -8.25
CA LEU A 431 -6.65 28.78 -8.37
C LEU A 431 -5.53 28.43 -9.36
N ASP A 432 -4.99 27.20 -9.31
CA ASP A 432 -4.03 26.71 -10.29
C ASP A 432 -4.62 26.72 -11.72
N ALA A 433 -5.85 26.23 -11.90
CA ALA A 433 -6.54 26.28 -13.19
C ALA A 433 -6.74 27.73 -13.70
N THR A 434 -7.02 28.67 -12.80
CA THR A 434 -7.17 30.09 -13.14
C THR A 434 -5.83 30.71 -13.54
N ASN A 435 -4.76 30.40 -12.81
CA ASN A 435 -3.40 30.86 -13.09
C ASN A 435 -2.87 30.33 -14.43
N ARG A 436 -3.17 29.06 -14.77
CA ARG A 436 -2.82 28.49 -16.07
C ARG A 436 -3.58 29.15 -17.22
N LYS A 437 -4.86 29.49 -17.02
CA LYS A 437 -5.67 30.22 -18.01
C LYS A 437 -5.18 31.65 -18.24
N SER A 438 -4.71 32.34 -17.21
CA SER A 438 -4.15 33.68 -17.33
C SER A 438 -2.71 33.72 -17.85
N GLY A 439 -2.09 32.55 -18.10
CA GLY A 439 -0.72 32.46 -18.61
C GLY A 439 0.35 32.78 -17.56
N VAL A 440 0.00 32.74 -16.26
CA VAL A 440 0.97 32.90 -15.19
C VAL A 440 1.93 31.71 -15.22
N SER A 441 3.23 31.99 -15.29
CA SER A 441 4.26 30.96 -15.34
C SER A 441 4.22 30.12 -14.05
N VAL A 442 3.92 28.83 -14.20
CA VAL A 442 4.05 27.86 -13.11
C VAL A 442 5.54 27.70 -12.83
N LYS A 443 5.96 28.14 -11.65
CA LYS A 443 7.37 28.15 -11.31
C LYS A 443 7.95 26.71 -11.31
N PRO A 444 9.22 26.53 -11.74
CA PRO A 444 9.87 25.22 -11.79
C PRO A 444 10.05 24.59 -10.41
N PHE A 445 10.21 23.27 -10.36
CA PHE A 445 10.20 22.47 -9.12
C PHE A 445 11.12 23.01 -8.00
N HIS A 446 12.31 23.52 -8.34
CA HIS A 446 13.23 24.08 -7.35
C HIS A 446 12.68 25.31 -6.59
N SER A 447 11.71 26.01 -7.17
CA SER A 447 11.05 27.14 -6.51
C SER A 447 9.88 26.72 -5.61
N LEU A 448 9.46 25.45 -5.68
CA LEU A 448 8.46 24.86 -4.78
C LEU A 448 9.03 24.62 -3.37
N ILE A 449 10.35 24.79 -3.21
CA ILE A 449 11.03 24.75 -1.91
C ILE A 449 10.79 26.05 -1.12
N ASP A 450 10.52 27.15 -1.83
CA ASP A 450 10.19 28.43 -1.17
C ASP A 450 8.73 28.44 -0.73
N LEU A 451 8.51 28.04 0.53
CA LEU A 451 7.20 28.04 1.18
C LEU A 451 6.56 29.44 1.22
N ASN A 452 7.32 30.53 1.05
CA ASN A 452 6.80 31.89 1.00
C ASN A 452 6.36 32.34 -0.41
N SER A 453 6.41 31.44 -1.40
CA SER A 453 6.01 31.73 -2.77
C SER A 453 4.50 32.01 -2.87
N VAL A 454 4.11 32.93 -3.75
CA VAL A 454 2.70 33.27 -4.05
C VAL A 454 1.87 32.05 -4.51
N ASN A 455 2.55 30.98 -4.95
CA ASN A 455 1.93 29.73 -5.37
C ASN A 455 1.86 28.68 -4.25
N THR A 456 2.36 28.99 -3.06
CA THR A 456 2.20 28.15 -1.87
C THR A 456 0.85 28.48 -1.27
N PHE A 457 -0.06 27.53 -1.35
CA PHE A 457 -1.38 27.71 -0.79
C PHE A 457 -1.34 27.28 0.68
N VAL A 458 -1.24 28.28 1.55
CA VAL A 458 -1.49 28.17 2.99
C VAL A 458 -2.84 28.85 3.23
N LEU A 459 -3.82 28.12 3.75
CA LEU A 459 -5.16 28.64 4.05
C LEU A 459 -5.46 28.57 5.54
#